data_AF-A0A935WKQ4-F1
#
_entry.id   AF-A0A935WKQ4-F1
#
_cell.length_a   1.000
_cell.length_b   1.000
_cell.length_c   1.000
_cell.angle_alpha   90.00
_cell.angle_beta   90.00
_cell.angle_gamma   90.00
#
_symmetry.space_group_name_H-M   'P 1'
#
loop_
_entity.id
_entity.type
_entity.pdbx_description
1 polymer ?
#
loop_
_entity_poly.entity_id
_entity_poly.type
_entity_poly.pdbx_seq_one_letter_code
_entity_poly.pdbx_strand_id
1 'polypeptide(L)'
;MQVIDVSAPLRSKPTPEASLDTEALHGERVVVYEANEEGWSWGQLVRDGYVGWLPSNALAKESAKPTHRVRAMRTFVFPKPDIKSPPIASISFASEFVVAREDAGFAVAEHGGFIPKQHIVEAGYRESDPVEVAKRFLGTPYLWGGKTSAGLDCSGLVQLALQSAGFECPRDSDMQQKIGKAISFAGDEKVLTRGDLVFWKGHVGFYAGEGRLLHANAFHMAVAEETLAEAITRIGATGAPVLEVRRL
;
A
#
# COMPACT_ATOMS: atom_id res chain seq x y z
N MET A 1 -0.97 -19.45 4.22
CA MET A 1 0.22 -18.94 4.94
C MET A 1 -0.01 -17.48 5.27
N GLN A 2 0.77 -16.90 6.18
CA GLN A 2 0.71 -15.50 6.57
C GLN A 2 2.11 -14.89 6.64
N VAL A 3 2.24 -13.63 6.24
CA VAL A 3 3.48 -12.86 6.33
C VAL A 3 3.77 -12.51 7.79
N ILE A 4 4.94 -12.91 8.29
CA ILE A 4 5.39 -12.64 9.67
C ILE A 4 6.47 -11.55 9.75
N ASP A 5 7.21 -11.32 8.66
CA ASP A 5 8.15 -10.21 8.58
C ASP A 5 7.42 -8.86 8.48
N VAL A 6 8.15 -7.75 8.60
CA VAL A 6 7.57 -6.39 8.50
C VAL A 6 6.93 -6.13 7.13
N SER A 7 7.53 -6.70 6.08
CA SER A 7 6.99 -6.90 4.74
C SER A 7 7.74 -8.06 4.08
N ALA A 8 7.18 -8.63 3.02
CA ALA A 8 7.84 -9.62 2.17
C ALA A 8 7.79 -9.17 0.70
N PRO A 9 8.91 -9.12 -0.02
CA PRO A 9 8.90 -8.77 -1.44
C PRO A 9 8.26 -9.90 -2.27
N LEU A 10 7.37 -9.54 -3.19
CA LEU A 10 6.93 -10.41 -4.28
C LEU A 10 7.71 -10.05 -5.54
N ARG A 11 8.36 -11.05 -6.13
CA ARG A 11 9.24 -10.89 -7.28
C ARG A 11 8.80 -11.72 -8.48
N SER A 12 9.23 -11.27 -9.66
CA SER A 12 8.98 -11.96 -10.93
C SER A 12 9.70 -13.32 -11.06
N LYS A 13 10.78 -13.54 -10.30
CA LYS A 13 11.57 -14.78 -10.29
C LYS A 13 12.05 -15.11 -8.87
N PRO A 14 12.37 -16.39 -8.55
CA PRO A 14 12.86 -16.80 -7.23
C PRO A 14 14.35 -16.45 -7.05
N THR A 15 14.69 -15.16 -7.11
CA THR A 15 16.06 -14.66 -6.94
C THR A 15 16.01 -13.26 -6.31
N PRO A 16 16.96 -12.91 -5.43
CA PRO A 16 17.02 -11.57 -4.84
C PRO A 16 17.19 -10.44 -5.86
N GLU A 17 17.77 -10.74 -7.03
CA GLU A 17 18.06 -9.78 -8.10
C GLU A 17 16.87 -9.51 -9.03
N ALA A 18 15.79 -10.30 -8.93
CA ALA A 18 14.60 -10.08 -9.75
C ALA A 18 13.88 -8.78 -9.40
N SER A 19 13.18 -8.22 -10.40
CA SER A 19 12.30 -7.07 -10.22
C SER A 19 11.34 -7.29 -9.05
N LEU A 20 11.20 -6.26 -8.22
CA LEU A 20 10.14 -6.17 -7.23
C LEU A 20 8.85 -5.81 -7.97
N ASP A 21 7.85 -6.67 -7.87
CA ASP A 21 6.55 -6.44 -8.52
C ASP A 21 5.55 -5.87 -7.50
N THR A 22 5.59 -6.34 -6.26
CA THR A 22 4.84 -5.77 -5.13
C THR A 22 5.48 -6.15 -3.79
N GLU A 23 4.96 -5.63 -2.68
CA GLU A 23 5.27 -6.11 -1.34
C GLU A 23 4.01 -6.66 -0.67
N ALA A 24 4.16 -7.73 0.11
CA ALA A 24 3.17 -8.22 1.04
C ALA A 24 3.43 -7.60 2.42
N LEU A 25 2.41 -7.04 3.07
CA LEU A 25 2.57 -6.41 4.40
C LEU A 25 2.51 -7.45 5.52
N HIS A 26 3.13 -7.14 6.67
CA HIS A 26 2.95 -7.92 7.89
C HIS A 26 1.48 -8.26 8.14
N GLY A 27 1.19 -9.54 8.36
CA GLY A 27 -0.15 -10.05 8.60
C GLY A 27 -0.96 -10.41 7.36
N GLU A 28 -0.53 -10.02 6.15
CA GLU A 28 -1.22 -10.40 4.92
C GLU A 28 -1.16 -11.92 4.69
N ARG A 29 -2.24 -12.45 4.10
CA ARG A 29 -2.41 -13.87 3.84
C ARG A 29 -1.97 -14.20 2.41
N VAL A 30 -1.31 -15.35 2.28
CA VAL A 30 -0.77 -15.86 1.03
C VAL A 30 -1.22 -17.31 0.83
N VAL A 31 -1.78 -17.59 -0.33
CA VAL A 31 -1.96 -18.97 -0.82
C VAL A 31 -0.65 -19.38 -1.49
N VAL A 32 0.05 -20.37 -0.92
CA VAL A 32 1.30 -20.89 -1.50
C VAL A 32 0.96 -22.09 -2.35
N TYR A 33 1.37 -22.06 -3.62
CA TYR A 33 1.15 -23.16 -4.57
C TYR A 33 2.35 -24.10 -4.62
N GLU A 34 3.55 -23.53 -4.54
CA GLU A 34 4.81 -24.27 -4.64
C GLU A 34 5.85 -23.60 -3.73
N ALA A 35 6.70 -24.42 -3.12
CA ALA A 35 7.90 -23.96 -2.44
C ALA A 35 9.09 -24.80 -2.93
N ASN A 36 10.20 -24.14 -3.20
CA ASN A 36 11.43 -24.81 -3.65
C ASN A 36 12.45 -24.96 -2.51
N GLU A 37 13.46 -25.81 -2.74
CA GLU A 37 14.53 -26.07 -1.76
C GLU A 37 15.45 -24.87 -1.52
N GLU A 38 15.44 -23.89 -2.44
CA GLU A 38 16.21 -22.65 -2.37
C GLU A 38 15.56 -21.58 -1.46
N GLY A 39 14.45 -21.91 -0.80
CA GLY A 39 13.80 -21.02 0.16
C GLY A 39 12.84 -20.00 -0.46
N TRP A 40 12.30 -20.28 -1.65
CA TRP A 40 11.29 -19.46 -2.30
C TRP A 40 9.93 -20.15 -2.33
N SER A 41 8.87 -19.35 -2.23
CA SER A 41 7.48 -19.76 -2.36
C SER A 41 6.82 -19.01 -3.52
N TRP A 42 6.25 -19.74 -4.48
CA TRP A 42 5.34 -19.18 -5.47
C TRP A 42 3.93 -19.13 -4.87
N GLY A 43 3.35 -17.93 -4.78
CA GLY A 43 2.08 -17.76 -4.12
C GLY A 43 1.28 -16.57 -4.61
N GLN A 44 0.02 -16.55 -4.17
CA GLN A 44 -0.95 -15.51 -4.45
C GLN A 44 -1.35 -14.77 -3.17
N LEU A 45 -1.29 -13.45 -3.19
CA LEU A 45 -1.83 -12.61 -2.14
C LEU A 45 -3.35 -12.71 -2.11
N VAL A 46 -3.92 -13.02 -0.94
CA VAL A 46 -5.38 -13.15 -0.78
C VAL A 46 -6.09 -11.81 -0.96
N ARG A 47 -5.40 -10.70 -0.65
CA ARG A 47 -5.99 -9.35 -0.61
C ARG A 47 -6.38 -8.81 -1.99
N ASP A 48 -5.53 -9.01 -2.99
CA ASP A 48 -5.67 -8.41 -4.32
C ASP A 48 -5.46 -9.44 -5.46
N GLY A 49 -5.18 -10.70 -5.13
CA GLY A 49 -4.96 -11.76 -6.09
C GLY A 49 -3.59 -11.71 -6.78
N TYR A 50 -2.67 -10.84 -6.36
CA TYR A 50 -1.36 -10.71 -7.01
C TYR A 50 -0.53 -11.99 -6.82
N VAL A 51 0.17 -12.42 -7.87
CA VAL A 51 0.98 -13.66 -7.84
C VAL A 51 2.45 -13.32 -8.03
N GLY A 52 3.31 -13.95 -7.24
CA GLY A 52 4.75 -13.71 -7.28
C GLY A 52 5.55 -14.71 -6.45
N TRP A 53 6.87 -14.60 -6.53
CA TRP A 53 7.81 -15.35 -5.68
C TRP A 53 8.11 -14.57 -4.40
N LEU A 54 7.96 -15.22 -3.25
CA LEU A 54 8.29 -14.67 -1.93
C LEU A 54 9.39 -15.50 -1.24
N PRO A 55 10.17 -14.90 -0.33
CA PRO A 55 11.00 -15.66 0.60
C PRO A 55 10.13 -16.55 1.50
N SER A 56 10.38 -17.85 1.52
CA SER A 56 9.62 -18.82 2.31
C SER A 56 9.76 -18.57 3.82
N ASN A 57 10.89 -18.03 4.27
CA ASN A 57 11.14 -17.69 5.67
C ASN A 57 10.35 -16.47 6.17
N ALA A 58 9.80 -15.65 5.27
CA ALA A 58 8.91 -14.55 5.63
C ALA A 58 7.48 -15.01 5.92
N LEU A 59 7.19 -16.31 5.74
CA LEU A 59 5.87 -16.90 5.84
C LEU A 59 5.78 -17.88 7.01
N ALA A 60 4.65 -17.86 7.72
CA ALA A 60 4.29 -18.85 8.72
C ALA A 60 2.89 -19.43 8.45
N LYS A 61 2.55 -20.48 9.21
CA LYS A 61 1.18 -20.99 9.27
C LYS A 61 0.25 -19.84 9.67
N GLU A 62 -0.91 -19.78 9.02
CA GLU A 62 -1.92 -18.76 9.29
C GLU A 62 -2.34 -18.77 10.77
N SER A 63 -2.36 -17.58 11.38
CA SER A 63 -2.88 -17.32 12.73
C SER A 63 -4.38 -16.98 12.70
N ALA A 64 -4.94 -16.58 13.85
CA ALA A 64 -6.31 -16.11 13.91
C ALA A 64 -6.56 -14.92 12.95
N LYS A 65 -7.83 -14.69 12.60
CA LYS A 65 -8.19 -13.56 11.75
C LYS A 65 -7.74 -12.24 12.41
N PRO A 66 -7.00 -11.36 11.70
CA PRO A 66 -6.57 -10.09 12.26
C PRO A 66 -7.74 -9.29 12.83
N THR A 67 -7.56 -8.77 14.04
CA THR A 67 -8.55 -7.93 14.72
C THR A 67 -8.28 -6.46 14.51
N HIS A 68 -7.02 -6.10 14.23
CA HIS A 68 -6.56 -4.72 14.09
C HIS A 68 -5.61 -4.55 12.92
N ARG A 69 -5.46 -3.29 12.50
CA ARG A 69 -4.46 -2.86 11.53
C ARG A 69 -3.80 -1.55 11.97
N VAL A 70 -2.60 -1.31 11.46
CA VAL A 70 -1.89 -0.05 11.65
C VAL A 70 -2.55 1.06 10.82
N ARG A 71 -2.93 2.16 11.47
CA ARG A 71 -3.47 3.38 10.84
C ARG A 71 -2.44 4.51 10.75
N ALA A 72 -1.49 4.56 11.69
CA ALA A 72 -0.33 5.44 11.55
C ALA A 72 0.47 5.05 10.29
N MET A 73 1.26 5.99 9.77
CA MET A 73 2.15 5.73 8.63
C MET A 73 3.07 4.53 8.87
N ARG A 74 3.59 4.42 10.08
CA ARG A 74 4.27 3.25 10.62
C ARG A 74 4.15 3.26 12.12
N THR A 75 4.37 2.11 12.74
CA THR A 75 4.47 2.00 14.19
C THR A 75 5.61 1.09 14.58
N PHE A 76 6.05 1.25 15.82
CA PHE A 76 7.06 0.41 16.43
C PHE A 76 6.40 -0.68 17.26
N VAL A 77 7.01 -1.86 17.25
CA VAL A 77 6.68 -2.98 18.12
C VAL A 77 7.74 -3.03 19.21
N PHE A 78 7.33 -2.92 20.47
CA PHE A 78 8.23 -2.94 21.62
C PHE A 78 8.22 -4.32 22.29
N PRO A 79 9.32 -4.71 22.98
CA PRO A 79 9.37 -5.99 23.70
C PRO A 79 8.59 -5.97 25.03
N LYS A 80 8.27 -4.77 25.54
CA LYS A 80 7.53 -4.53 26.80
C LYS A 80 6.74 -3.21 26.66
N PRO A 81 5.76 -2.89 27.54
CA PRO A 81 4.94 -1.68 27.42
C PRO A 81 5.71 -0.44 27.90
N ASP A 82 6.79 -0.09 27.21
CA ASP A 82 7.69 1.01 27.56
C ASP A 82 8.26 1.63 26.27
N ILE A 83 7.83 2.86 25.97
CA ILE A 83 8.27 3.62 24.79
C ILE A 83 9.77 3.93 24.77
N LYS A 84 10.47 3.79 25.91
CA LYS A 84 11.92 3.99 26.01
C LYS A 84 12.71 2.73 25.67
N SER A 85 12.04 1.59 25.49
CA SER A 85 12.69 0.35 25.08
C SER A 85 13.09 0.40 23.60
N PRO A 86 14.21 -0.22 23.22
CA PRO A 86 14.53 -0.41 21.81
C PRO A 86 13.41 -1.22 21.14
N PRO A 87 12.81 -0.73 20.03
CA PRO A 87 11.79 -1.47 19.32
C PRO A 87 12.40 -2.71 18.65
N ILE A 88 11.65 -3.80 18.61
CA ILE A 88 12.05 -5.06 17.98
C ILE A 88 11.65 -5.12 16.50
N ALA A 89 10.69 -4.29 16.07
CA ALA A 89 10.27 -4.18 14.68
C ALA A 89 9.63 -2.81 14.41
N SER A 90 9.56 -2.44 13.13
CA SER A 90 8.77 -1.32 12.62
C SER A 90 7.86 -1.83 11.51
N ILE A 91 6.55 -1.80 11.72
CA ILE A 91 5.55 -2.25 10.75
C ILE A 91 4.83 -1.07 10.12
N SER A 92 4.42 -1.24 8.86
CA SER A 92 3.89 -0.15 8.03
C SER A 92 2.40 0.07 8.26
N PHE A 93 1.88 1.21 7.78
CA PHE A 93 0.46 1.41 7.52
C PHE A 93 -0.15 0.18 6.84
N ALA A 94 -1.38 -0.16 7.25
CA ALA A 94 -2.15 -1.32 6.80
C ALA A 94 -1.59 -2.71 7.17
N SER A 95 -0.46 -2.81 7.88
CA SER A 95 -0.07 -4.09 8.51
C SER A 95 -1.15 -4.56 9.48
N GLU A 96 -1.43 -5.85 9.49
CA GLU A 96 -2.54 -6.47 10.22
C GLU A 96 -2.03 -7.43 11.29
N PHE A 97 -2.73 -7.52 12.42
CA PHE A 97 -2.39 -8.44 13.49
C PHE A 97 -3.56 -8.68 14.43
N VAL A 98 -3.40 -9.67 15.31
CA VAL A 98 -4.37 -10.01 16.36
C VAL A 98 -3.94 -9.35 17.66
N VAL A 99 -4.79 -8.49 18.21
CA VAL A 99 -4.64 -7.98 19.58
C VAL A 99 -5.22 -9.00 20.55
N ALA A 100 -4.39 -9.56 21.42
CA ALA A 100 -4.80 -10.53 22.44
C ALA A 100 -5.28 -9.86 23.73
N ARG A 101 -4.67 -8.73 24.08
CA ARG A 101 -5.03 -7.92 25.26
C ARG A 101 -4.48 -6.51 25.11
N GLU A 102 -4.82 -5.67 26.06
CA GLU A 102 -4.26 -4.32 26.19
C GLU A 102 -3.46 -4.20 27.49
N ASP A 103 -2.47 -3.31 27.50
CA ASP A 103 -1.56 -3.11 28.63
C ASP A 103 -0.95 -1.72 28.60
N ALA A 104 -1.18 -0.91 29.64
CA ALA A 104 -0.55 0.41 29.82
C ALA A 104 -0.51 1.30 28.56
N GLY A 105 -1.60 1.36 27.79
CA GLY A 105 -1.69 2.16 26.56
C GLY A 105 -1.14 1.48 25.30
N PHE A 106 -0.74 0.21 25.38
CA PHE A 106 -0.34 -0.64 24.27
C PHE A 106 -1.39 -1.70 23.98
N ALA A 107 -1.52 -2.03 22.70
CA ALA A 107 -2.11 -3.27 22.25
C ALA A 107 -1.02 -4.35 22.24
N VAL A 108 -1.31 -5.50 22.81
CA VAL A 108 -0.39 -6.64 22.87
C VAL A 108 -0.79 -7.62 21.79
N ALA A 109 0.11 -7.87 20.84
CA ALA A 109 -0.15 -8.82 19.76
C ALA A 109 -0.14 -10.28 20.28
N GLU A 110 -0.87 -11.17 19.61
CA GLU A 110 -1.06 -12.58 20.02
C GLU A 110 0.26 -13.33 20.23
N HIS A 111 1.28 -13.05 19.43
CA HIS A 111 2.60 -13.68 19.53
C HIS A 111 3.62 -12.83 20.29
N GLY A 112 3.14 -11.89 21.12
CA GLY A 112 3.95 -10.92 21.83
C GLY A 112 4.23 -9.66 21.01
N GLY A 113 4.86 -8.68 21.65
CA GLY A 113 5.05 -7.35 21.06
C GLY A 113 3.97 -6.37 21.49
N PHE A 114 4.39 -5.15 21.79
CA PHE A 114 3.56 -4.07 22.33
C PHE A 114 3.52 -2.92 21.31
N ILE A 115 2.33 -2.59 20.82
CA ILE A 115 2.09 -1.55 19.82
C ILE A 115 1.30 -0.40 20.46
N PRO A 116 1.72 0.88 20.34
CA PRO A 116 0.94 2.01 20.85
C PRO A 116 -0.48 2.01 20.30
N LYS A 117 -1.49 2.03 21.18
CA LYS A 117 -2.91 1.93 20.78
C LYS A 117 -3.35 3.05 19.84
N GLN A 118 -2.75 4.23 19.96
CA GLN A 118 -3.06 5.41 19.14
C GLN A 118 -2.69 5.21 17.66
N HIS A 119 -1.83 4.24 17.35
CA HIS A 119 -1.37 3.99 15.98
C HIS A 119 -2.23 2.99 15.22
N ILE A 120 -3.23 2.39 15.86
CA ILE A 120 -3.97 1.26 15.30
C ILE A 120 -5.48 1.53 15.33
N VAL A 121 -6.19 0.76 14.51
CA VAL A 121 -7.65 0.72 14.47
C VAL A 121 -8.10 -0.72 14.31
N GLU A 122 -9.36 -1.00 14.62
CA GLU A 122 -9.97 -2.28 14.30
C GLU A 122 -9.88 -2.57 12.80
N ALA A 123 -9.73 -3.83 12.42
CA ALA A 123 -9.64 -4.25 11.01
C ALA A 123 -10.90 -3.85 10.19
N GLY A 124 -12.05 -3.71 10.86
CA GLY A 124 -13.31 -3.26 10.27
C GLY A 124 -13.42 -1.75 10.05
N TYR A 125 -12.55 -0.93 10.66
CA TYR A 125 -12.57 0.52 10.49
C TYR A 125 -12.35 0.90 9.02
N ARG A 126 -13.03 1.95 8.55
CA ARG A 126 -12.91 2.49 7.18
C ARG A 126 -12.59 3.96 7.25
N GLU A 127 -11.57 4.37 6.51
CA GLU A 127 -11.27 5.79 6.33
C GLU A 127 -12.34 6.42 5.44
N SER A 128 -12.74 7.65 5.76
CA SER A 128 -13.81 8.33 5.03
C SER A 128 -13.36 8.92 3.70
N ASP A 129 -12.07 9.25 3.58
CA ASP A 129 -11.49 9.88 2.38
C ASP A 129 -10.15 9.21 2.04
N PRO A 130 -10.05 8.47 0.92
CA PRO A 130 -8.80 7.85 0.49
C PRO A 130 -7.73 8.89 0.12
N VAL A 131 -8.11 10.08 -0.36
CA VAL A 131 -7.13 11.13 -0.69
C VAL A 131 -6.48 11.68 0.58
N GLU A 132 -7.21 11.82 1.69
CA GLU A 132 -6.61 12.20 2.98
C GLU A 132 -5.66 11.12 3.50
N VAL A 133 -5.93 9.85 3.23
CA VAL A 133 -4.99 8.76 3.54
C VAL A 133 -3.74 8.87 2.69
N ALA A 134 -3.88 9.05 1.38
CA ALA A 134 -2.76 9.23 0.46
C ALA A 134 -1.90 10.46 0.83
N LYS A 135 -2.51 11.56 1.29
CA LYS A 135 -1.79 12.76 1.75
C LYS A 135 -0.87 12.50 2.95
N ARG A 136 -1.17 11.53 3.82
CA ARG A 136 -0.27 11.15 4.93
C ARG A 136 1.07 10.62 4.43
N PHE A 137 1.13 10.14 3.18
CA PHE A 137 2.34 9.65 2.56
C PHE A 137 3.19 10.73 1.87
N LEU A 138 2.76 12.00 1.83
CA LEU A 138 3.56 13.08 1.23
C LEU A 138 5.01 13.05 1.72
N GLY A 139 5.95 13.09 0.77
CA GLY A 139 7.39 12.98 1.01
C GLY A 139 7.94 11.55 1.14
N THR A 140 7.09 10.51 1.17
CA THR A 140 7.55 9.11 1.13
C THR A 140 8.31 8.86 -0.17
N PRO A 141 9.54 8.30 -0.15
CA PRO A 141 10.32 8.06 -1.35
C PRO A 141 9.60 7.17 -2.37
N TYR A 142 9.85 7.45 -3.65
CA TYR A 142 9.38 6.57 -4.73
C TYR A 142 10.21 5.28 -4.75
N LEU A 143 9.54 4.14 -4.74
CA LEU A 143 10.14 2.82 -4.89
C LEU A 143 9.28 1.99 -5.84
N TRP A 144 9.85 1.57 -6.98
CA TRP A 144 9.18 0.65 -7.90
C TRP A 144 8.79 -0.65 -7.18
N GLY A 145 7.52 -1.06 -7.30
CA GLY A 145 6.98 -2.22 -6.58
C GLY A 145 6.67 -1.95 -5.10
N GLY A 146 6.99 -0.76 -4.58
CA GLY A 146 6.85 -0.41 -3.17
C GLY A 146 5.39 -0.31 -2.71
N LYS A 147 5.10 -0.90 -1.54
CA LYS A 147 3.78 -0.90 -0.87
C LYS A 147 3.90 -0.58 0.62
N THR A 148 4.98 0.08 1.05
CA THR A 148 5.23 0.38 2.47
C THR A 148 5.41 1.88 2.69
N SER A 149 5.29 2.33 3.94
CA SER A 149 5.57 3.72 4.32
C SER A 149 7.03 4.13 4.14
N ALA A 150 7.94 3.19 3.86
CA ALA A 150 9.34 3.48 3.56
C ALA A 150 9.57 3.76 2.07
N GLY A 151 8.72 3.23 1.19
CA GLY A 151 8.80 3.41 -0.25
C GLY A 151 7.52 2.96 -0.95
N LEU A 152 7.03 3.79 -1.87
CA LEU A 152 5.80 3.54 -2.63
C LEU A 152 6.00 3.78 -4.11
N ASP A 153 5.30 3.02 -4.94
CA ASP A 153 5.03 3.43 -6.31
C ASP A 153 3.63 4.03 -6.47
N CYS A 154 3.33 4.46 -7.71
CA CYS A 154 2.12 5.19 -8.03
C CYS A 154 0.85 4.40 -7.67
N SER A 155 0.77 3.14 -8.10
CA SER A 155 -0.41 2.30 -7.88
C SER A 155 -0.47 1.70 -6.48
N GLY A 156 0.67 1.52 -5.80
CA GLY A 156 0.74 1.13 -4.39
C GLY A 156 0.17 2.21 -3.46
N LEU A 157 0.44 3.49 -3.74
CA LEU A 157 -0.20 4.62 -3.02
C LEU A 157 -1.72 4.58 -3.17
N VAL A 158 -2.22 4.46 -4.41
CA VAL A 158 -3.65 4.39 -4.70
C VAL A 158 -4.30 3.18 -4.03
N GLN A 159 -3.64 2.02 -4.13
CA GLN A 159 -4.14 0.77 -3.55
C GLN A 159 -4.31 0.87 -2.04
N LEU A 160 -3.28 1.32 -1.31
CA LEU A 160 -3.34 1.45 0.16
C LEU A 160 -4.42 2.43 0.60
N ALA A 161 -4.53 3.58 -0.08
CA ALA A 161 -5.53 4.59 0.20
C ALA A 161 -6.96 4.04 0.02
N LEU A 162 -7.25 3.44 -1.13
CA LEU A 162 -8.57 2.90 -1.46
C LEU A 162 -8.98 1.73 -0.56
N GLN A 163 -8.08 0.78 -0.32
CA GLN A 163 -8.36 -0.36 0.55
C GLN A 163 -8.56 0.07 2.01
N SER A 164 -7.90 1.14 2.46
CA SER A 164 -8.14 1.70 3.79
C SER A 164 -9.55 2.29 3.95
N ALA A 165 -10.11 2.83 2.86
CA ALA A 165 -11.48 3.33 2.77
C ALA A 165 -12.52 2.23 2.44
N GLY A 166 -12.06 1.00 2.17
CA GLY A 166 -12.92 -0.17 1.96
C GLY A 166 -13.24 -0.49 0.51
N PHE A 167 -12.59 0.17 -0.44
CA PHE A 167 -12.70 -0.16 -1.86
C PHE A 167 -11.74 -1.28 -2.24
N GLU A 168 -12.20 -2.20 -3.06
CA GLU A 168 -11.32 -3.16 -3.72
C GLU A 168 -10.48 -2.44 -4.76
N CYS A 169 -9.17 -2.69 -4.75
CA CYS A 169 -8.23 -2.04 -5.64
C CYS A 169 -7.13 -3.03 -6.05
N PRO A 170 -7.01 -3.35 -7.35
CA PRO A 170 -5.89 -4.11 -7.89
C PRO A 170 -4.55 -3.41 -7.65
N ARG A 171 -3.44 -4.16 -7.75
CA ARG A 171 -2.10 -3.63 -7.50
C ARG A 171 -1.56 -2.73 -8.62
N ASP A 172 -1.82 -3.08 -9.87
CA ASP A 172 -1.19 -2.45 -11.03
C ASP A 172 -2.10 -1.39 -11.64
N SER A 173 -1.50 -0.30 -12.13
CA SER A 173 -2.24 0.85 -12.65
C SER A 173 -3.16 0.50 -13.82
N ASP A 174 -2.77 -0.44 -14.69
CA ASP A 174 -3.56 -0.88 -15.84
C ASP A 174 -4.79 -1.71 -15.43
N MET A 175 -4.72 -2.43 -14.31
CA MET A 175 -5.87 -3.08 -13.69
C MET A 175 -6.74 -2.07 -12.94
N GLN A 176 -6.13 -1.10 -12.24
CA GLN A 176 -6.85 0.01 -11.60
C GLN A 176 -7.59 0.90 -12.63
N GLN A 177 -7.13 0.98 -13.88
CA GLN A 177 -7.88 1.62 -14.95
C GLN A 177 -9.25 0.98 -15.23
N LYS A 178 -9.55 -0.20 -14.68
CA LYS A 178 -10.80 -0.94 -14.94
C LYS A 178 -11.82 -0.82 -13.80
N ILE A 179 -11.45 -0.20 -12.68
CA ILE A 179 -12.36 -0.02 -11.55
C ILE A 179 -13.13 1.31 -11.66
N GLY A 180 -14.33 1.37 -11.08
CA GLY A 180 -15.18 2.55 -11.10
C GLY A 180 -15.73 2.92 -12.49
N LYS A 181 -16.27 4.12 -12.60
CA LYS A 181 -16.88 4.69 -13.81
C LYS A 181 -15.87 5.55 -14.58
N ALA A 182 -15.82 5.38 -15.90
CA ALA A 182 -15.07 6.26 -16.79
C ALA A 182 -15.66 7.68 -16.81
N ILE A 183 -14.79 8.68 -16.68
CA ILE A 183 -15.13 10.10 -16.79
C ILE A 183 -14.56 10.62 -18.11
N SER A 184 -15.40 11.31 -18.89
CA SER A 184 -14.99 11.95 -20.14
C SER A 184 -14.14 13.19 -19.85
N PHE A 185 -12.85 12.97 -19.65
CA PHE A 185 -11.88 14.01 -19.37
C PHE A 185 -11.26 14.51 -20.69
N ALA A 186 -11.94 15.45 -21.35
CA ALA A 186 -11.44 16.11 -22.57
C ALA A 186 -10.50 17.29 -22.25
N GLY A 187 -9.71 17.19 -21.17
CA GLY A 187 -8.86 18.26 -20.66
C GLY A 187 -9.59 19.34 -19.84
N ASP A 188 -10.89 19.20 -19.60
CA ASP A 188 -11.65 20.11 -18.73
C ASP A 188 -11.60 19.64 -17.27
N GLU A 189 -10.77 20.28 -16.45
CA GLU A 189 -10.63 19.95 -15.03
C GLU A 189 -11.93 20.13 -14.24
N LYS A 190 -12.92 20.90 -14.73
CA LYS A 190 -14.19 21.11 -14.02
C LYS A 190 -15.04 19.84 -13.91
N VAL A 191 -14.80 18.83 -14.74
CA VAL A 191 -15.49 17.55 -14.66
C VAL A 191 -14.94 16.67 -13.54
N LEU A 192 -13.73 16.98 -13.05
CA LEU A 192 -13.04 16.20 -12.04
C LEU A 192 -13.58 16.51 -10.65
N THR A 193 -13.64 15.47 -9.82
CA THR A 193 -13.94 15.60 -8.39
C THR A 193 -12.84 14.95 -7.60
N ARG A 194 -12.58 15.48 -6.40
CA ARG A 194 -11.60 14.92 -5.47
C ARG A 194 -11.83 13.40 -5.31
N GLY A 195 -10.77 12.62 -5.44
CA GLY A 195 -10.82 11.16 -5.39
C GLY A 195 -10.85 10.48 -6.77
N ASP A 196 -11.07 11.23 -7.85
CA ASP A 196 -10.91 10.70 -9.21
C ASP A 196 -9.46 10.22 -9.41
N LEU A 197 -9.31 9.08 -10.08
CA LEU A 197 -8.03 8.54 -10.49
C LEU A 197 -7.71 9.02 -11.91
N VAL A 198 -6.56 9.66 -12.09
CA VAL A 198 -6.06 10.11 -13.40
C VAL A 198 -4.96 9.17 -13.84
N PHE A 199 -5.09 8.62 -15.04
CA PHE A 199 -4.18 7.60 -15.55
C PHE A 199 -3.40 8.04 -16.78
N TRP A 200 -2.14 7.61 -16.83
CA TRP A 200 -1.28 7.63 -18.01
C TRP A 200 -0.76 6.21 -18.27
N LYS A 201 -0.04 6.01 -19.37
CA LYS A 201 0.61 4.72 -19.63
C LYS A 201 1.62 4.40 -18.52
N GLY A 202 1.30 3.41 -17.69
CA GLY A 202 2.15 2.96 -16.57
C GLY A 202 2.19 3.91 -15.38
N HIS A 203 1.21 4.82 -15.22
CA HIS A 203 1.18 5.76 -14.09
C HIS A 203 -0.24 6.12 -13.68
N VAL A 204 -0.43 6.38 -12.39
CA VAL A 204 -1.72 6.79 -11.80
C VAL A 204 -1.51 7.81 -10.69
N GLY A 205 -2.49 8.69 -10.48
CA GLY A 205 -2.56 9.57 -9.31
C GLY A 205 -3.99 9.92 -8.95
N PHE A 206 -4.18 10.43 -7.73
CA PHE A 206 -5.45 11.02 -7.30
C PHE A 206 -5.54 12.46 -7.75
N TYR A 207 -6.68 12.84 -8.33
CA TYR A 207 -7.10 14.23 -8.31
C TYR A 207 -7.46 14.62 -6.88
N ALA A 208 -6.67 15.51 -6.27
CA ALA A 208 -6.83 15.90 -4.88
C ALA A 208 -7.85 17.03 -4.67
N GLY A 209 -8.46 17.53 -5.75
CA GLY A 209 -9.27 18.75 -5.76
C GLY A 209 -8.45 19.97 -6.18
N GLU A 210 -9.15 21.06 -6.53
CA GLU A 210 -8.53 22.38 -6.77
C GLU A 210 -7.38 22.38 -7.80
N GLY A 211 -7.49 21.52 -8.82
CA GLY A 211 -6.47 21.41 -9.88
C GLY A 211 -5.18 20.72 -9.42
N ARG A 212 -5.20 19.95 -8.32
CA ARG A 212 -4.03 19.27 -7.76
C ARG A 212 -4.03 17.78 -8.07
N LEU A 213 -2.85 17.26 -8.40
CA LEU A 213 -2.56 15.84 -8.56
C LEU A 213 -1.70 15.36 -7.39
N LEU A 214 -2.14 14.30 -6.71
CA LEU A 214 -1.40 13.61 -5.66
C LEU A 214 -0.95 12.23 -6.16
N HIS A 215 0.35 11.98 -6.19
CA HIS A 215 0.90 10.71 -6.71
C HIS A 215 2.28 10.37 -6.15
N ALA A 216 2.67 9.09 -6.17
CA ALA A 216 4.06 8.69 -6.02
C ALA A 216 4.69 8.65 -7.42
N ASN A 217 5.79 9.36 -7.66
CA ASN A 217 6.34 9.49 -9.01
C ASN A 217 7.87 9.57 -9.03
N ALA A 218 8.45 9.10 -10.14
CA ALA A 218 9.90 9.10 -10.36
C ALA A 218 10.49 10.47 -10.76
N PHE A 219 9.66 11.49 -11.03
CA PHE A 219 10.15 12.84 -11.32
C PHE A 219 10.57 13.55 -10.02
N HIS A 220 9.72 13.50 -9.00
CA HIS A 220 10.01 14.00 -7.65
C HIS A 220 10.75 12.98 -6.79
N MET A 221 10.84 11.72 -7.22
CA MET A 221 11.34 10.59 -6.44
C MET A 221 10.64 10.43 -5.08
N ALA A 222 9.35 10.81 -5.01
CA ALA A 222 8.55 10.78 -3.79
C ALA A 222 7.04 10.80 -4.11
N VAL A 223 6.23 10.60 -3.06
CA VAL A 223 4.84 11.04 -3.03
C VAL A 223 4.81 12.57 -2.97
N ALA A 224 4.22 13.18 -3.99
CA ALA A 224 4.16 14.63 -4.16
C ALA A 224 2.76 15.08 -4.58
N GLU A 225 2.46 16.33 -4.27
CA GLU A 225 1.27 17.02 -4.76
C GLU A 225 1.69 18.19 -5.65
N GLU A 226 1.34 18.14 -6.93
CA GLU A 226 1.67 19.16 -7.94
C GLU A 226 0.43 19.65 -8.67
N THR A 227 0.55 20.67 -9.53
CA THR A 227 -0.56 21.12 -10.37
C THR A 227 -0.85 20.06 -11.43
N LEU A 228 -2.12 19.69 -11.59
CA LEU A 228 -2.54 18.70 -12.59
C LEU A 228 -2.15 19.14 -14.01
N ALA A 229 -2.37 20.41 -14.36
CA ALA A 229 -1.97 20.96 -15.65
C ALA A 229 -0.47 20.77 -15.94
N GLU A 230 0.40 21.05 -14.97
CA GLU A 230 1.85 20.87 -15.10
C GLU A 230 2.21 19.40 -15.28
N ALA A 231 1.59 18.51 -14.50
CA ALA A 231 1.77 17.07 -14.63
C ALA A 231 1.33 16.55 -16.01
N ILE A 232 0.17 17.00 -16.52
CA ILE A 232 -0.33 16.65 -17.85
C ILE A 232 0.66 17.07 -18.93
N THR A 233 1.14 18.31 -18.88
CA THR A 233 2.14 18.80 -19.85
C THR A 233 3.44 18.02 -19.76
N ARG A 234 3.98 17.82 -18.55
CA ARG A 234 5.26 17.15 -18.31
C ARG A 234 5.25 15.68 -18.70
N ILE A 235 4.22 14.93 -18.31
CA ILE A 235 4.08 13.51 -18.65
C ILE A 235 3.71 13.35 -20.13
N GLY A 236 2.87 14.26 -20.67
CA GLY A 236 2.55 14.30 -22.10
C GLY A 236 3.79 14.44 -22.98
N ALA A 237 4.78 15.22 -22.56
CA ALA A 237 6.04 15.40 -23.28
C ALA A 237 6.87 14.11 -23.41
N THR A 238 6.62 13.08 -22.59
CA THR A 238 7.24 11.75 -22.74
C THR A 238 6.47 10.83 -23.70
N GLY A 239 5.48 11.36 -24.43
CA GLY A 239 4.62 10.59 -25.33
C GLY A 239 3.49 9.84 -24.63
N ALA A 240 3.20 10.16 -23.37
CA ALA A 240 2.12 9.56 -22.59
C ALA A 240 1.07 10.63 -22.25
N PRO A 241 0.02 10.83 -23.07
CA PRO A 241 -1.10 11.67 -22.68
C PRO A 241 -1.93 11.01 -21.57
N VAL A 242 -2.84 11.77 -20.95
CA VAL A 242 -3.85 11.18 -20.06
C VAL A 242 -4.67 10.18 -20.88
N LEU A 243 -4.73 8.95 -20.39
CA LEU A 243 -5.47 7.86 -21.02
C LEU A 243 -6.93 7.88 -20.62
N GLU A 244 -7.17 8.00 -19.32
CA GLU A 244 -8.51 7.90 -18.77
C GLU A 244 -8.58 8.50 -17.36
N VAL A 245 -9.79 8.86 -16.97
CA VAL A 245 -10.12 9.23 -15.59
C VAL A 245 -11.18 8.27 -15.07
N ARG A 246 -11.00 7.74 -13.86
CA ARG A 246 -11.96 6.86 -13.18
C ARG A 246 -12.48 7.48 -11.89
N ARG A 247 -13.79 7.33 -11.66
CA ARG A 247 -14.47 7.72 -10.42
C ARG A 247 -15.05 6.49 -9.73
N LEU A 248 -14.76 6.31 -8.45
CA LEU A 248 -15.31 5.23 -7.63
C LEU A 248 -16.71 5.57 -7.11
#